data_AF-A0A537KL65-F1
#
_entry.id   AF-A0A537KL65-F1
#
_cell.length_a   1.000
_cell.length_b   1.000
_cell.length_c   1.000
_cell.angle_alpha   90.00
_cell.angle_beta   90.00
_cell.angle_gamma   90.00
#
_symmetry.space_group_name_H-M   'P 1'
#
loop_
_entity.id
_entity.type
_entity.pdbx_description
1 polymer ?
#
loop_
_entity_poly.entity_id
_entity_poly.type
_entity_poly.pdbx_seq_one_letter_code
_entity_poly.pdbx_strand_id
1 'polypeptide(L)'
;MRYFVKAILKKEKQLQLKKSIDDGKLGSGSVAGGEYIRDMKHARLLEDGSVEWIEVCFCHPPLDEEKLYWEEYFELHEIVEATDRKNCGHETGELRWSCVGCDCTKEQESELMKKGKSFYESLPS
;
A
#
# COMPACT_ATOMS: atom_id res chain seq x y z
N MET A 1 6.02 -3.01 9.83
CA MET A 1 5.74 -1.55 9.97
C MET A 1 4.69 -1.19 8.94
N ARG A 2 4.08 0.01 9.01
CA ARG A 2 3.05 0.45 8.06
C ARG A 2 3.45 1.77 7.44
N TYR A 3 3.27 1.88 6.14
CA TYR A 3 3.66 3.05 5.37
C TYR A 3 2.50 3.54 4.52
N PHE A 4 2.23 4.85 4.54
CA PHE A 4 1.46 5.47 3.46
C PHE A 4 2.39 5.58 2.26
N VAL A 5 1.97 4.98 1.16
CA VAL A 5 2.62 5.10 -0.14
C VAL A 5 1.75 5.96 -1.01
N LYS A 6 2.33 7.02 -1.59
CA LYS A 6 1.68 7.90 -2.55
C LYS A 6 2.38 7.78 -3.89
N ALA A 7 1.62 7.54 -4.94
CA ALA A 7 2.16 7.30 -6.27
C ALA A 7 1.24 7.81 -7.39
N ILE A 8 1.76 7.92 -8.60
CA ILE A 8 0.98 8.20 -9.81
C ILE A 8 0.97 6.95 -10.69
N LEU A 9 -0.22 6.53 -11.12
CA LEU A 9 -0.36 5.41 -12.04
C LEU A 9 0.11 5.82 -13.45
N LYS A 10 1.02 5.03 -14.03
CA LYS A 10 1.45 5.19 -15.42
C LYS A 10 0.28 4.93 -16.36
N LYS A 11 -0.02 5.89 -17.24
CA LYS A 11 -1.21 5.86 -18.10
C LYS A 11 -1.25 4.65 -19.03
N GLU A 12 -0.09 4.23 -19.52
CA GLU A 12 0.08 3.06 -20.38
C GLU A 12 -0.07 1.72 -19.63
N LYS A 13 -0.05 1.75 -18.30
CA LYS A 13 -0.11 0.56 -17.43
C LYS A 13 -1.49 0.29 -16.83
N GLN A 14 -2.46 1.18 -17.01
CA GLN A 14 -3.78 1.07 -16.36
C GLN A 14 -4.49 -0.25 -16.64
N LEU A 15 -4.60 -0.64 -17.92
CA LEU A 15 -5.24 -1.89 -18.33
C LEU A 15 -4.45 -3.12 -17.88
N GLN A 16 -3.12 -3.06 -17.97
CA GLN A 16 -2.26 -4.15 -17.51
C GLN A 16 -2.42 -4.37 -16.00
N LEU A 17 -2.41 -3.29 -15.22
CA LEU A 17 -2.61 -3.35 -13.77
C LEU A 17 -3.98 -3.94 -13.42
N LYS A 18 -5.05 -3.44 -14.04
CA LYS A 18 -6.42 -3.93 -13.79
C LYS A 18 -6.52 -5.43 -14.05
N LYS A 19 -6.02 -5.88 -15.21
CA LYS A 19 -5.99 -7.30 -15.56
C LYS A 19 -5.19 -8.13 -14.56
N SER A 20 -4.03 -7.65 -14.12
CA SER A 20 -3.21 -8.33 -13.12
C SER A 20 -3.92 -8.45 -11.77
N ILE A 21 -4.69 -7.44 -11.37
CA ILE A 21 -5.51 -7.49 -10.15
C ILE A 21 -6.65 -8.51 -10.31
N ASP A 22 -7.38 -8.45 -11.43
CA ASP A 22 -8.54 -9.30 -11.70
C ASP A 22 -8.18 -10.79 -11.80
N ASP A 23 -7.06 -11.08 -12.46
CA ASP A 23 -6.52 -12.43 -12.57
C ASP A 23 -5.91 -12.93 -11.24
N GLY A 24 -5.83 -12.08 -10.20
CA GLY A 24 -5.16 -12.40 -8.94
C GLY A 24 -3.65 -12.62 -9.09
N LYS A 25 -3.05 -12.01 -10.12
CA LYS A 25 -1.64 -12.21 -10.51
C LYS A 25 -0.72 -11.07 -10.13
N LEU A 26 -1.24 -9.93 -9.67
CA LEU A 26 -0.41 -8.84 -9.20
C LEU A 26 0.51 -9.33 -8.06
N GLY A 27 1.81 -9.09 -8.18
CA GLY A 27 2.80 -9.59 -7.22
C GLY A 27 3.14 -11.07 -7.35
N SER A 28 2.72 -11.77 -8.41
CA SER A 28 3.09 -13.17 -8.62
C SER A 28 4.61 -13.34 -8.65
N GLY A 29 5.14 -14.18 -7.75
CA GLY A 29 6.58 -14.41 -7.60
C GLY A 29 7.29 -13.42 -6.68
N SER A 30 6.57 -12.44 -6.12
CA SER A 30 7.07 -11.59 -5.03
C SER A 30 6.90 -12.26 -3.67
N VAL A 31 7.80 -11.94 -2.75
CA VAL A 31 7.78 -12.40 -1.35
C VAL A 31 6.59 -11.84 -0.56
N ALA A 32 6.09 -10.65 -0.93
CA ALA A 32 4.91 -10.03 -0.33
C ALA A 32 3.56 -10.69 -0.74
N GLY A 33 3.59 -11.65 -1.68
CA GLY A 33 2.46 -12.53 -1.97
C GLY A 33 1.14 -11.79 -2.28
N GLY A 34 0.09 -12.08 -1.51
CA GLY A 34 -1.25 -11.51 -1.70
C GLY A 34 -1.43 -10.06 -1.24
N GLU A 35 -0.40 -9.44 -0.65
CA GLU A 35 -0.46 -8.06 -0.13
C GLU A 35 -0.77 -7.06 -1.24
N TYR A 36 -0.11 -7.15 -2.41
CA TYR A 36 -0.38 -6.27 -3.56
C TYR A 36 -1.87 -6.18 -3.94
N ILE A 37 -2.58 -7.31 -3.91
CA ILE A 37 -4.01 -7.37 -4.23
C ILE A 37 -4.83 -6.67 -3.15
N ARG A 38 -4.48 -6.88 -1.87
CA ARG A 38 -5.13 -6.19 -0.76
C ARG A 38 -4.91 -4.69 -0.87
N ASP A 39 -3.69 -4.26 -1.15
CA ASP A 39 -3.31 -2.86 -1.21
C ASP A 39 -4.10 -2.14 -2.30
N MET A 40 -4.18 -2.71 -3.50
CA MET A 40 -4.95 -2.12 -4.59
C MET A 40 -6.46 -2.11 -4.35
N LYS A 41 -7.00 -3.05 -3.57
CA LYS A 41 -8.43 -3.04 -3.16
C LYS A 41 -8.73 -1.92 -2.16
N HIS A 42 -7.79 -1.61 -1.28
CA HIS A 42 -7.95 -0.55 -0.26
C HIS A 42 -7.42 0.81 -0.73
N ALA A 43 -6.64 0.83 -1.82
CA ALA A 43 -6.08 2.05 -2.39
C ALA A 43 -7.16 3.07 -2.76
N ARG A 44 -6.82 4.35 -2.63
CA ARG A 44 -7.72 5.45 -2.93
C ARG A 44 -7.09 6.38 -3.96
N LEU A 45 -7.87 6.69 -4.98
CA LEU A 45 -7.57 7.72 -5.95
C LEU A 45 -8.00 9.06 -5.36
N LEU A 46 -7.04 9.95 -5.19
CA LEU A 46 -7.22 11.29 -4.66
C LEU A 46 -7.62 12.29 -5.77
N GLU A 47 -8.04 13.48 -5.36
CA GLU A 47 -8.46 14.55 -6.27
C GLU A 47 -7.32 15.06 -7.16
N ASP A 48 -6.08 15.01 -6.67
CA ASP A 48 -4.87 15.39 -7.41
C ASP A 48 -4.43 14.33 -8.45
N GLY A 49 -5.16 13.21 -8.56
CA GLY A 49 -4.87 12.11 -9.48
C GLY A 49 -3.84 11.11 -8.96
N SER A 50 -3.31 11.30 -7.76
CA SER A 50 -2.45 10.34 -7.09
C SER A 50 -3.24 9.21 -6.44
N VAL A 51 -2.56 8.09 -6.25
CA VAL A 51 -3.06 6.88 -5.61
C VAL A 51 -2.33 6.72 -4.30
N GLU A 52 -3.08 6.58 -3.21
CA GLU A 52 -2.54 6.28 -1.89
C GLU A 52 -2.99 4.89 -1.42
N TRP A 53 -2.08 4.16 -0.78
CA TRP A 53 -2.36 2.90 -0.07
C TRP A 53 -1.48 2.74 1.17
N ILE A 54 -1.81 1.73 1.99
CA ILE A 54 -1.00 1.33 3.14
C ILE A 54 -0.20 0.10 2.77
N GLU A 55 1.12 0.17 2.87
CA GLU A 55 2.00 -0.98 2.76
C GLU A 55 2.35 -1.51 4.16
N VAL A 56 2.30 -2.83 4.36
CA VAL A 56 2.90 -3.48 5.53
C VAL A 56 4.27 -4.03 5.15
N CYS A 57 5.34 -3.36 5.56
CA CYS A 57 6.71 -3.77 5.24
C CYS A 57 7.59 -3.74 6.50
N PHE A 58 8.59 -4.61 6.59
CA PHE A 58 9.56 -4.63 7.69
C PHE A 58 11.01 -4.37 7.24
N CYS A 59 11.20 -4.04 5.95
CA CYS A 59 12.51 -3.80 5.36
C CYS A 59 13.11 -2.46 5.80
N HIS A 60 14.43 -2.38 5.68
CA HIS A 60 15.18 -1.13 5.80
C HIS A 60 16.18 -1.03 4.64
N PRO A 61 15.96 -0.13 3.66
CA PRO A 61 14.91 0.89 3.60
C PRO A 61 13.48 0.32 3.40
N PRO A 62 12.42 1.09 3.70
CA PRO A 62 11.04 0.64 3.47
C PRO A 62 10.78 0.28 2.01
N LEU A 63 10.01 -0.78 1.80
CA LEU A 63 9.61 -1.31 0.48
C LEU A 63 10.78 -1.80 -0.39
N ASP A 64 11.97 -2.04 0.16
CA ASP A 64 13.15 -2.38 -0.67
C ASP A 64 12.92 -3.60 -1.58
N GLU A 65 12.14 -4.58 -1.12
CA GLU A 65 11.83 -5.80 -1.87
C GLU A 65 10.68 -5.59 -2.87
N GLU A 66 9.68 -4.80 -2.49
CA GLU A 66 8.44 -4.60 -3.27
C GLU A 66 8.54 -3.41 -4.24
N LYS A 67 9.48 -2.49 -4.04
CA LYS A 67 9.59 -1.23 -4.77
C LYS A 67 9.66 -1.42 -6.27
N LEU A 68 10.51 -2.33 -6.75
CA LEU A 68 10.66 -2.59 -8.19
C LEU A 68 9.38 -3.12 -8.83
N TYR A 69 8.57 -3.88 -8.08
CA TYR A 69 7.26 -4.34 -8.54
C TYR A 69 6.28 -3.18 -8.67
N TRP A 70 6.23 -2.31 -7.65
CA TRP A 70 5.36 -1.14 -7.68
C TRP A 70 5.75 -0.17 -8.79
N GLU A 71 7.05 0.05 -9.00
CA GLU A 71 7.58 0.91 -10.05
C GLU A 71 7.31 0.39 -11.47
N GLU A 72 6.91 -0.88 -11.68
CA GLU A 72 6.44 -1.33 -13.00
C GLU A 72 5.19 -0.56 -13.43
N TYR A 73 4.29 -0.28 -12.48
CA TYR A 73 2.97 0.30 -12.73
C TYR A 73 2.88 1.77 -12.33
N PHE A 74 3.64 2.17 -11.31
CA PHE A 74 3.53 3.47 -10.68
C PHE A 74 4.83 4.28 -10.76
N GLU A 75 4.69 5.59 -10.62
CA GLU A 75 5.75 6.50 -10.23
C GLU A 75 5.57 6.80 -8.72
N LEU A 76 6.48 6.30 -7.89
CA LEU A 76 6.39 6.49 -6.43
C LEU A 76 6.87 7.90 -6.05
N HIS A 77 6.03 8.65 -5.34
CA HIS A 77 6.34 10.02 -4.92
C HIS A 77 6.72 10.13 -3.45
N GLU A 78 6.02 9.40 -2.58
CA GLU A 78 6.20 9.50 -1.14
C GLU A 78 5.98 8.15 -0.46
N ILE A 79 6.86 7.84 0.50
CA ILE A 79 6.76 6.67 1.38
C ILE A 79 7.01 7.18 2.79
N VAL A 80 5.95 7.26 3.60
CA VAL A 80 6.03 7.80 4.98
C VAL A 80 5.40 6.83 5.96
N GLU A 81 5.89 6.79 7.19
CA GLU A 81 5.32 5.93 8.23
C GLU A 81 3.87 6.34 8.53
N ALA A 82 2.97 5.36 8.53
CA ALA A 82 1.54 5.61 8.69
C ALA A 82 1.12 5.98 10.12
N THR A 83 2.02 5.84 11.08
CA THR A 83 1.82 6.28 12.47
C THR A 83 3.17 6.68 13.02
N ASP A 84 3.22 7.80 13.75
CA ASP A 84 4.41 8.20 14.50
C ASP A 84 4.76 7.07 15.49
N ARG A 85 6.02 6.61 15.46
CA ARG A 85 6.53 5.55 16.34
C ARG A 85 6.23 5.81 17.81
N LYS A 86 6.16 7.08 18.23
CA LYS A 86 5.84 7.52 19.58
C LYS A 86 4.40 7.21 20.01
N ASN A 87 3.48 7.21 19.05
CA ASN A 87 2.06 6.91 19.28
C ASN A 87 1.75 5.43 19.07
N CYS A 88 2.73 4.66 18.60
CA CYS A 88 2.65 3.22 18.60
C CYS A 88 3.00 2.71 20.00
N GLY A 89 2.14 1.90 20.63
CA GLY A 89 2.37 1.28 21.95
C GLY A 89 3.61 0.36 22.06
N HIS A 90 4.47 0.39 21.04
CA HIS A 90 5.80 -0.18 20.97
C HIS A 90 6.82 0.55 21.87
N GLU A 91 6.69 1.87 22.08
CA GLU A 91 7.65 2.64 22.92
C GLU A 91 7.53 2.38 24.42
N THR A 92 6.48 1.70 24.92
CA THR A 92 6.42 1.29 26.34
C THR A 92 7.31 0.09 26.66
N GLY A 93 7.96 -0.52 25.65
CA GLY A 93 9.13 -1.40 25.85
C GLY A 93 8.84 -2.85 26.26
N GLU A 94 7.59 -3.29 26.34
CA GLU A 94 7.29 -4.63 26.87
C GLU A 94 7.42 -5.76 25.83
N LEU A 95 7.24 -5.52 24.53
CA LEU A 95 7.29 -6.59 23.51
C LEU A 95 7.84 -6.10 22.14
N ARG A 96 9.09 -6.46 21.83
CA ARG A 96 9.62 -6.42 20.45
C ARG A 96 8.74 -7.36 19.61
N TRP A 97 8.28 -6.96 18.42
CA TRP A 97 7.44 -7.74 17.49
C TRP A 97 5.91 -7.77 17.71
N SER A 98 5.35 -6.99 18.62
CA SER A 98 3.88 -6.97 18.86
C SER A 98 3.03 -6.46 17.68
N CYS A 99 3.63 -5.80 16.68
CA CYS A 99 2.94 -5.40 15.45
C CYS A 99 2.38 -6.57 14.63
N VAL A 100 2.89 -7.80 14.84
CA VAL A 100 2.39 -9.03 14.19
C VAL A 100 0.93 -9.33 14.60
N GLY A 101 0.49 -8.85 15.78
CA GLY A 101 -0.89 -8.95 16.25
C GLY A 101 -1.66 -7.62 16.29
N CYS A 102 -1.04 -6.51 15.87
CA CYS A 102 -1.68 -5.21 15.86
C CYS A 102 -2.45 -5.03 14.54
N ASP A 103 -3.77 -4.86 14.62
CA ASP A 103 -4.66 -4.67 13.47
C ASP A 103 -4.85 -3.19 13.09
N CYS A 104 -3.87 -2.33 13.39
CA CYS A 104 -3.96 -0.91 13.05
C CYS A 104 -3.98 -0.65 11.54
N THR A 105 -3.68 -1.67 10.70
CA THR A 105 -3.90 -1.58 9.24
C THR A 105 -5.36 -1.25 8.93
N LYS A 106 -6.34 -1.88 9.60
CA LYS A 106 -7.75 -1.64 9.32
C LYS A 106 -8.20 -0.22 9.67
N GLU A 107 -7.71 0.31 10.78
CA GLU A 107 -8.01 1.68 11.18
C GLU A 107 -7.42 2.68 10.18
N GLN A 108 -6.16 2.47 9.76
CA GLN A 108 -5.51 3.29 8.75
C GLN A 108 -6.20 3.19 7.38
N GLU A 109 -6.57 1.98 6.95
CA GLU A 109 -7.36 1.75 5.74
C GLU A 109 -8.71 2.49 5.85
N SER A 110 -9.40 2.42 6.99
CA SER A 110 -10.66 3.12 7.23
C SER A 110 -10.54 4.64 7.13
N GLU A 111 -9.47 5.22 7.68
CA GLU A 111 -9.19 6.65 7.50
C GLU A 111 -8.84 6.99 6.05
N LEU A 112 -8.05 6.14 5.38
CA LEU A 112 -7.74 6.29 3.96
C LEU A 112 -9.01 6.27 3.11
N MET A 113 -10.00 5.41 3.43
CA MET A 113 -11.27 5.35 2.69
C MET A 113 -12.04 6.67 2.66
N LYS A 114 -11.81 7.57 3.62
CA LYS A 114 -12.45 8.88 3.68
C LYS A 114 -11.76 9.92 2.80
N LYS A 115 -10.53 9.67 2.33
CA LYS A 115 -9.69 10.65 1.60
C LYS A 115 -9.93 10.67 0.09
N GLY A 116 -10.50 9.61 -0.48
CA GLY A 116 -10.64 9.50 -1.93
C GLY A 116 -11.62 8.41 -2.34
N LYS A 117 -11.79 8.25 -3.65
CA LYS A 117 -12.63 7.19 -4.22
C LYS A 117 -11.85 5.89 -4.38
N SER A 118 -12.56 4.78 -4.50
CA SER A 118 -11.94 3.47 -4.78
C SER A 118 -11.04 3.56 -6.02
N PHE A 119 -9.75 3.26 -5.85
CA PHE A 119 -8.82 3.25 -6.96
C PHE A 119 -9.13 2.10 -7.93
N TYR A 120 -9.35 0.90 -7.40
CA TYR A 120 -9.66 -0.29 -8.21
C TYR A 120 -10.88 -0.09 -9.12
N GLU A 121 -11.96 0.53 -8.60
CA GLU A 121 -13.17 0.80 -9.40
C GLU A 121 -12.97 1.95 -10.40
N SER A 122 -11.94 2.78 -10.22
CA SER A 122 -11.60 3.85 -11.15
C SER A 122 -10.76 3.40 -12.34
N LEU A 123 -10.20 2.19 -12.29
CA LEU A 123 -9.43 1.62 -13.39
C LEU A 123 -10.34 1.29 -14.58
N PRO A 124 -9.84 1.46 -15.81
CA PRO A 124 -10.59 1.13 -17.02
C PRO A 124 -10.91 -0.36 -17.10
N SER A 125 -12.06 -0.69 -17.68
CA SER A 125 -12.47 -2.07 -18.01
C SER A 125 -11.81 -2.58 -19.29
#